data_AF-A0A8T4CH59-F1
#
_entry.id   AF-A0A8T4CH59-F1
#
_cell.length_a   1.000
_cell.length_b   1.000
_cell.length_c   1.000
_cell.angle_alpha   90.00
_cell.angle_beta   90.00
_cell.angle_gamma   90.00
#
_symmetry.space_group_name_H-M   'P 1'
#
loop_
_entity.id
_entity.type
_entity.pdbx_description
1 polymer ?
#
loop_
_entity_poly.entity_id
_entity_poly.type
_entity_poly.pdbx_seq_one_letter_code
_entity_poly.pdbx_strand_id
1 'polypeptide(L)'
;MASFKVAEEETRLTVVRTVQVEFDSSNQVRETEDAVIVPAILARECVSNYCGGRGYKPGSELKDAAWTLDGAWVVTHQHVDSVFVKDRAVIRGKVGNIRFNDENGAVLGEIQFLKSRCDQALLDNVRNGSLSKDVSAAYFCDEVYSAGKFGDDAYDFVQKNFMFGHVAVGVVEGRCPSPFCGMSMDSFGSFLRVCVRDPALFVSCRLSTVALDAKAGVYALVGKLRGEQSGDAVVRDYMFEVAKGWTLEEAEAWVKT
;
A
#
# COMPACT_ATOMS: atom_id res chain seq x y z
N MET A 1 -4.14 44.84 -23.96
CA MET A 1 -5.34 44.04 -23.63
C MET A 1 -4.88 42.81 -22.87
N ALA A 2 -5.21 42.73 -21.58
CA ALA A 2 -4.88 41.57 -20.75
C ALA A 2 -5.85 40.42 -21.11
N SER A 3 -5.28 39.29 -21.56
CA SER A 3 -6.03 38.05 -21.78
C SER A 3 -6.26 37.39 -20.43
N PHE A 4 -7.51 37.39 -19.98
CA PHE A 4 -7.95 36.54 -18.88
C PHE A 4 -8.06 35.11 -19.39
N LYS A 5 -7.18 34.22 -18.91
CA LYS A 5 -7.37 32.78 -19.05
C LYS A 5 -8.54 32.40 -18.16
N VAL A 6 -9.63 31.94 -18.78
CA VAL A 6 -10.72 31.25 -18.10
C VAL A 6 -10.12 30.00 -17.45
N ALA A 7 -10.19 29.92 -16.12
CA ALA A 7 -9.91 28.67 -15.43
C ALA A 7 -10.96 27.67 -15.90
N GLU A 8 -10.54 26.64 -16.65
CA GLU A 8 -11.42 25.52 -16.97
C GLU A 8 -11.93 24.95 -15.65
N GLU A 9 -13.25 24.96 -15.47
CA GLU A 9 -13.92 24.20 -14.42
C GLU A 9 -13.52 22.74 -14.60
N GLU A 10 -12.56 22.30 -13.79
CA GLU A 10 -12.12 20.92 -13.70
C GLU A 10 -13.38 20.10 -13.39
N THR A 11 -13.90 19.40 -14.39
CA THR A 11 -15.13 18.64 -14.27
C THR A 11 -14.85 17.52 -13.28
N ARG A 12 -15.31 17.70 -12.03
CA ARG A 12 -15.12 16.71 -10.96
C ARG A 12 -15.79 15.41 -11.36
N LEU A 13 -14.99 14.43 -11.73
CA LEU A 13 -15.41 13.05 -11.97
C LEU A 13 -15.77 12.43 -10.62
N THR A 14 -17.05 12.47 -10.25
CA THR A 14 -17.55 11.73 -9.09
C THR A 14 -17.85 10.30 -9.52
N VAL A 15 -16.87 9.41 -9.37
CA VAL A 15 -17.09 7.97 -9.48
C VAL A 15 -17.14 7.41 -8.07
N VAL A 16 -18.29 6.88 -7.67
CA VAL A 16 -18.42 6.18 -6.39
C VAL A 16 -18.50 4.68 -6.60
N ARG A 17 -17.68 3.96 -5.85
CA ARG A 17 -17.66 2.49 -5.89
C ARG A 17 -17.43 1.96 -4.48
N THR A 18 -18.07 0.84 -4.16
CA THR A 18 -17.68 0.06 -2.99
C THR A 18 -16.34 -0.60 -3.29
N VAL A 19 -15.38 -0.42 -2.38
CA VAL A 19 -14.06 -1.04 -2.44
C VAL A 19 -13.77 -1.68 -1.10
N GLN A 20 -13.10 -2.83 -1.09
CA GLN A 20 -12.50 -3.33 0.14
C GLN A 20 -11.18 -2.61 0.36
N VAL A 21 -11.00 -2.06 1.56
CA VAL A 21 -9.80 -1.34 1.97
C VAL A 21 -9.41 -1.88 3.35
N GLU A 22 -8.11 -2.02 3.59
CA GLU A 22 -7.61 -2.61 4.82
C GLU A 22 -7.46 -1.51 5.87
N PHE A 23 -7.83 -1.82 7.11
CA PHE A 23 -7.75 -0.84 8.19
C PHE A 23 -6.69 -1.19 9.22
N ASP A 24 -6.14 -0.13 9.82
CA ASP A 24 -5.14 -0.18 10.87
C ASP A 24 -5.60 -1.01 12.07
N SER A 25 -5.02 -2.18 12.18
CA SER A 25 -5.18 -3.10 13.29
C SER A 25 -4.06 -2.94 14.32
N SER A 26 -3.57 -1.73 14.60
CA SER A 26 -2.51 -1.48 15.60
C SER A 26 -2.73 -2.19 16.96
N ASN A 27 -3.97 -2.58 17.29
CA ASN A 27 -4.31 -3.48 18.41
C ASN A 27 -3.84 -4.95 18.28
N GLN A 28 -3.24 -5.34 17.14
CA GLN A 28 -2.75 -6.69 16.86
C GLN A 28 -1.22 -6.79 16.88
N VAL A 29 -0.53 -5.72 17.27
CA VAL A 29 0.89 -5.83 17.60
C VAL A 29 1.03 -6.79 18.79
N ARG A 30 1.67 -7.94 18.54
CA ARG A 30 1.95 -8.94 19.56
C ARG A 30 3.40 -8.84 19.97
N GLU A 31 3.69 -9.22 21.22
CA GLU A 31 5.05 -9.23 21.71
C GLU A 31 5.38 -10.61 22.30
N THR A 32 6.54 -11.12 21.92
CA THR A 32 7.16 -12.32 22.49
C THR A 32 8.37 -11.92 23.31
N GLU A 33 9.10 -12.87 23.90
CA GLU A 33 10.39 -12.59 24.53
C GLU A 33 11.36 -11.92 23.53
N ASP A 34 11.45 -12.48 22.31
CA ASP A 34 12.48 -12.11 21.34
C ASP A 34 12.06 -11.06 20.31
N ALA A 35 10.76 -10.87 20.08
CA ALA A 35 10.27 -10.07 18.95
C ALA A 35 8.99 -9.28 19.24
N VAL A 36 8.86 -8.13 18.57
CA VAL A 36 7.59 -7.42 18.33
C VAL A 36 7.06 -7.86 16.97
N ILE A 37 5.83 -8.35 16.92
CA ILE A 37 5.23 -9.01 15.76
C ILE A 37 4.06 -8.17 15.26
N VAL A 38 4.09 -7.85 13.97
CA VAL A 38 3.07 -7.04 13.31
C VAL A 38 2.50 -7.82 12.11
N PRO A 39 1.19 -8.06 12.06
CA PRO A 39 0.57 -8.64 10.86
C PRO A 39 0.71 -7.68 9.68
N ALA A 40 0.85 -8.22 8.47
CA ALA A 40 1.05 -7.40 7.29
C ALA A 40 0.56 -8.05 6.00
N ILE A 41 0.21 -7.20 5.05
CA ILE A 41 -0.02 -7.56 3.65
C ILE A 41 1.22 -7.18 2.87
N LEU A 42 1.97 -8.22 2.48
CA LEU A 42 3.33 -8.11 1.93
C LEU A 42 3.32 -7.86 0.42
N ALA A 43 2.34 -8.41 -0.27
CA ALA A 43 2.11 -8.22 -1.70
C ALA A 43 0.63 -8.48 -2.04
N ARG A 44 0.17 -7.93 -3.15
CA ARG A 44 -1.21 -8.11 -3.65
C ARG A 44 -1.27 -8.14 -5.17
N GLU A 45 -2.30 -8.79 -5.68
CA GLU A 45 -2.69 -8.73 -7.08
C GLU A 45 -3.04 -7.28 -7.45
N CYS A 46 -2.28 -6.72 -8.39
CA CYS A 46 -2.46 -5.34 -8.83
C CYS A 46 -1.72 -5.06 -10.14
N VAL A 47 -2.03 -3.89 -10.73
CA VAL A 47 -1.22 -3.27 -11.77
C VAL A 47 -0.39 -2.15 -11.13
N SER A 48 0.93 -2.19 -11.29
CA SER A 48 1.88 -1.23 -10.72
C SER A 48 2.76 -0.61 -11.81
N ASN A 49 3.34 0.57 -11.55
CA ASN A 49 4.22 1.25 -12.49
C ASN A 49 5.70 0.90 -12.25
N TYR A 50 6.41 0.53 -13.31
CA TYR A 50 7.82 0.15 -13.35
C TYR A 50 8.56 0.99 -14.40
N CYS A 51 9.89 0.90 -14.39
CA CYS A 51 10.71 1.55 -15.42
C CYS A 51 10.38 1.06 -16.85
N GLY A 52 9.95 -0.19 -17.00
CA GLY A 52 9.55 -0.80 -18.28
C GLY A 52 8.07 -0.64 -18.67
N GLY A 53 7.25 0.04 -17.86
CA GLY A 53 5.81 0.20 -18.10
C GLY A 53 4.94 -0.23 -16.92
N ARG A 54 3.65 -0.47 -17.17
CA ARG A 54 2.67 -0.97 -16.20
C ARG A 54 2.74 -2.50 -16.14
N GLY A 55 3.22 -3.03 -15.01
CA GLY A 55 3.32 -4.46 -14.77
C GLY A 55 2.12 -4.98 -13.98
N TYR A 56 1.49 -6.04 -14.48
CA TYR A 56 0.47 -6.79 -13.75
C TYR A 56 1.11 -7.90 -12.92
N LYS A 57 0.72 -8.00 -11.64
CA LYS A 57 1.09 -9.08 -10.72
C LYS A 57 -0.11 -10.02 -10.56
N PRO A 58 -0.15 -11.18 -11.22
CA PRO A 58 -1.25 -12.12 -11.05
C PRO A 58 -1.29 -12.69 -9.63
N GLY A 59 -2.49 -12.82 -9.06
CA GLY A 59 -2.70 -13.43 -7.75
C GLY A 59 -2.21 -14.87 -7.69
N SER A 60 -2.36 -15.64 -8.78
CA SER A 60 -1.85 -17.02 -8.88
C SER A 60 -0.32 -17.09 -8.75
N GLU A 61 0.40 -16.19 -9.42
CA GLU A 61 1.86 -16.14 -9.37
C GLU A 61 2.35 -15.71 -7.98
N LEU A 62 1.62 -14.79 -7.31
CA LEU A 62 1.89 -14.42 -5.93
C LEU A 62 1.63 -15.57 -4.95
N LYS A 63 0.55 -16.34 -5.16
CA LYS A 63 0.21 -17.52 -4.36
C LYS A 63 1.30 -18.58 -4.45
N ASP A 64 1.75 -18.89 -5.66
CA ASP A 64 2.77 -19.90 -5.92
C ASP A 64 4.13 -19.51 -5.32
N ALA A 65 4.45 -18.21 -5.30
CA ALA A 65 5.70 -17.69 -4.76
C ALA A 65 5.67 -17.33 -3.27
N ALA A 66 4.48 -17.33 -2.64
CA ALA A 66 4.30 -16.81 -1.28
C ALA A 66 5.27 -17.46 -0.28
N TRP A 67 5.50 -18.77 -0.38
CA TRP A 67 6.39 -19.50 0.52
C TRP A 67 7.84 -18.97 0.53
N THR A 68 8.29 -18.31 -0.54
CA THR A 68 9.65 -17.73 -0.61
C THR A 68 9.83 -16.51 0.29
N LEU A 69 8.75 -15.93 0.82
CA LEU A 69 8.81 -14.88 1.84
C LEU A 69 9.05 -15.42 3.24
N ASP A 70 8.82 -16.70 3.51
CA ASP A 70 9.00 -17.23 4.86
C ASP A 70 10.48 -17.21 5.25
N GLY A 71 10.80 -16.53 6.36
CA GLY A 71 12.18 -16.28 6.78
C GLY A 71 12.91 -15.17 6.00
N ALA A 72 12.26 -14.48 5.06
CA ALA A 72 12.86 -13.34 4.37
C ALA A 72 13.27 -12.25 5.37
N TRP A 73 14.39 -11.57 5.09
CA TRP A 73 14.90 -10.54 6.00
C TRP A 73 14.02 -9.30 6.00
N VAL A 74 13.85 -8.69 7.17
CA VAL A 74 13.21 -7.38 7.32
C VAL A 74 14.29 -6.32 7.49
N VAL A 75 14.23 -5.28 6.65
CA VAL A 75 15.05 -4.07 6.74
C VAL A 75 14.15 -2.85 6.99
N THR A 76 14.68 -1.78 7.58
CA THR A 76 13.87 -0.60 7.96
C THR A 76 14.35 0.70 7.32
N HIS A 77 13.43 1.67 7.23
CA HIS A 77 13.61 3.06 6.77
C HIS A 77 13.93 3.24 5.29
N GLN A 78 14.73 2.35 4.72
CA GLN A 78 15.15 2.41 3.32
C GLN A 78 15.17 1.01 2.70
N HIS A 79 14.92 0.98 1.40
CA HIS A 79 15.18 -0.21 0.60
C HIS A 79 16.69 -0.35 0.40
N VAL A 80 17.22 -1.58 0.37
CA VAL A 80 18.61 -1.79 -0.10
C VAL A 80 18.64 -1.78 -1.63
N ASP A 81 19.75 -1.39 -2.25
CA ASP A 81 19.83 -1.19 -3.71
C ASP A 81 19.77 -2.48 -4.56
N SER A 82 19.42 -3.62 -3.97
CA SER A 82 19.26 -4.88 -4.69
C SER A 82 18.23 -5.78 -4.02
N VAL A 83 17.80 -6.85 -4.68
CA VAL A 83 16.94 -7.86 -4.04
C VAL A 83 17.66 -8.57 -2.87
N PHE A 84 19.00 -8.61 -2.92
CA PHE A 84 19.83 -9.21 -1.89
C PHE A 84 20.16 -8.22 -0.77
N VAL A 85 20.04 -8.68 0.48
CA VAL A 85 20.59 -7.97 1.64
C VAL A 85 22.07 -8.34 1.77
N LYS A 86 22.95 -7.40 1.44
CA LYS A 86 24.41 -7.61 1.48
C LYS A 86 25.06 -7.19 2.79
N ASP A 87 24.40 -6.33 3.56
CA ASP A 87 24.88 -5.86 4.86
C ASP A 87 24.01 -6.44 5.98
N ARG A 88 24.65 -7.19 6.89
CA ARG A 88 23.96 -7.74 8.06
C ARG A 88 23.47 -6.65 9.01
N ALA A 89 24.14 -5.49 9.04
CA ALA A 89 23.84 -4.40 9.98
C ALA A 89 22.51 -3.71 9.68
N VAL A 90 21.91 -3.90 8.50
CA VAL A 90 20.58 -3.34 8.15
C VAL A 90 19.42 -4.26 8.51
N ILE A 91 19.68 -5.51 8.91
CA ILE A 91 18.63 -6.47 9.25
C ILE A 91 18.05 -6.11 10.63
N ARG A 92 16.72 -5.98 10.70
CA ARG A 92 15.95 -5.70 11.91
C ARG A 92 15.01 -6.82 12.30
N GLY A 93 14.74 -7.73 11.38
CA GLY A 93 13.76 -8.76 11.62
C GLY A 93 13.74 -9.85 10.56
N LYS A 94 12.68 -10.64 10.61
CA LYS A 94 12.34 -11.64 9.61
C LYS A 94 10.84 -11.66 9.39
N VAL A 95 10.44 -12.20 8.26
CA VAL A 95 9.05 -12.49 7.95
C VAL A 95 8.71 -13.92 8.41
N GLY A 96 7.47 -14.14 8.85
CA GLY A 96 6.97 -15.48 9.18
C GLY A 96 5.45 -15.60 8.99
N ASN A 97 4.91 -16.81 9.24
CA ASN A 97 3.48 -17.11 9.18
C ASN A 97 2.81 -16.70 7.85
N ILE A 98 3.46 -17.03 6.74
CA ILE A 98 2.98 -16.66 5.41
C ILE A 98 1.75 -17.46 5.02
N ARG A 99 0.76 -16.76 4.44
CA ARG A 99 -0.42 -17.37 3.80
C ARG A 99 -0.91 -16.51 2.65
N PHE A 100 -1.54 -17.14 1.67
CA PHE A 100 -2.25 -16.44 0.61
C PHE A 100 -3.74 -16.32 0.96
N ASN A 101 -4.34 -15.16 0.72
CA ASN A 101 -5.77 -14.95 0.82
C ASN A 101 -6.38 -14.89 -0.59
N ASP A 102 -7.09 -15.97 -0.97
CA ASP A 102 -7.72 -16.11 -2.28
C ASP A 102 -8.83 -15.07 -2.54
N GLU A 103 -9.52 -14.59 -1.52
CA GLU A 103 -10.61 -13.61 -1.67
C GLU A 103 -10.08 -12.26 -2.13
N ASN A 104 -8.88 -11.89 -1.67
CA ASN A 104 -8.30 -10.56 -1.87
C ASN A 104 -7.05 -10.56 -2.76
N GLY A 105 -6.65 -11.73 -3.28
CA GLY A 105 -5.45 -11.89 -4.09
C GLY A 105 -4.17 -11.42 -3.39
N ALA A 106 -4.06 -11.66 -2.07
CA ALA A 106 -3.06 -11.02 -1.22
C ALA A 106 -2.16 -12.04 -0.49
N VAL A 107 -0.87 -11.72 -0.39
CA VAL A 107 0.10 -12.46 0.45
C VAL A 107 0.12 -11.80 1.83
N LEU A 108 -0.37 -12.53 2.82
CA LEU A 108 -0.37 -12.14 4.23
C LEU A 108 0.87 -12.74 4.92
N GLY A 109 1.37 -12.05 5.94
CA GLY A 109 2.43 -12.57 6.79
C GLY A 109 2.58 -11.76 8.07
N GLU A 110 3.61 -12.11 8.83
CA GLU A 110 3.97 -11.43 10.08
C GLU A 110 5.39 -10.88 9.95
N ILE A 111 5.51 -9.57 10.16
CA ILE A 111 6.81 -8.90 10.31
C ILE A 111 7.24 -9.04 11.76
N GLN A 112 8.34 -9.76 11.99
CA GLN A 112 8.90 -10.00 13.32
C GLN A 112 10.13 -9.12 13.52
N PHE A 113 9.97 -8.00 14.22
CA PHE A 113 11.08 -7.14 14.64
C PHE A 113 11.82 -7.80 15.79
N LEU A 114 13.05 -8.25 15.53
CA LEU A 114 13.89 -8.91 16.54
C LEU A 114 14.43 -7.86 17.51
N LYS A 115 14.08 -7.95 18.80
CA LYS A 115 14.46 -6.94 19.80
C LYS A 115 15.97 -6.77 19.93
N SER A 116 16.73 -7.86 19.77
CA SER A 116 18.20 -7.82 19.77
C SER A 116 18.83 -7.10 18.57
N ARG A 117 18.03 -6.70 17.58
CA ARG A 117 18.46 -6.04 16.35
C ARG A 117 17.84 -4.65 16.16
N CYS A 118 16.90 -4.26 16.99
CA CYS A 118 16.21 -2.99 16.91
C CYS A 118 16.63 -2.08 18.08
N ASP A 119 16.79 -0.79 17.82
CA ASP A 119 16.84 0.17 18.91
C ASP A 119 15.43 0.39 19.51
N GLN A 120 15.40 0.97 20.72
CA GLN A 120 14.15 1.19 21.44
C GLN A 120 13.20 2.12 20.68
N ALA A 121 13.73 3.15 19.99
CA ALA A 121 12.92 4.12 19.26
C ALA A 121 12.14 3.47 18.12
N LEU A 122 12.78 2.58 17.35
CA LEU A 122 12.12 1.80 16.32
C LEU A 122 11.03 0.92 16.91
N LEU A 123 11.31 0.18 17.99
CA LEU A 123 10.31 -0.69 18.62
C LEU A 123 9.12 0.10 19.16
N ASP A 124 9.35 1.28 19.76
CA ASP A 124 8.29 2.14 20.25
C ASP A 124 7.42 2.67 19.10
N ASN A 125 8.04 3.07 17.98
CA ASN A 125 7.32 3.48 16.77
C ASN A 125 6.49 2.35 16.15
N VAL A 126 6.97 1.11 16.24
CA VAL A 126 6.18 -0.06 15.83
C VAL A 126 4.98 -0.25 16.76
N ARG A 127 5.20 -0.23 18.08
CA ARG A 127 4.16 -0.45 19.09
C ARG A 127 3.05 0.59 19.06
N ASN A 128 3.40 1.85 18.87
CA ASN A 128 2.43 2.95 18.84
C ASN A 128 1.85 3.21 17.43
N GLY A 129 2.27 2.44 16.41
CA GLY A 129 1.81 2.59 15.04
C GLY A 129 2.29 3.85 14.32
N SER A 130 3.31 4.56 14.84
CA SER A 130 3.89 5.75 14.20
C SER A 130 4.90 5.43 13.11
N LEU A 131 5.40 4.18 13.06
CA LEU A 131 6.22 3.72 11.95
C LEU A 131 5.38 3.70 10.67
N SER A 132 5.93 4.20 9.56
CA SER A 132 5.27 4.12 8.25
C SER A 132 4.82 2.68 7.98
N LYS A 133 3.54 2.51 7.68
CA LYS A 133 2.91 1.20 7.47
C LYS A 133 3.20 0.62 6.09
N ASP A 134 3.81 1.41 5.22
CA ASP A 134 4.19 0.97 3.90
C ASP A 134 5.17 -0.20 3.96
N VAL A 135 4.89 -1.21 3.13
CA VAL A 135 5.73 -2.39 2.96
C VAL A 135 6.20 -2.45 1.52
N SER A 136 7.45 -2.87 1.32
CA SER A 136 7.99 -3.14 -0.01
C SER A 136 8.77 -4.45 0.01
N ALA A 137 8.16 -5.50 -0.53
CA ALA A 137 8.87 -6.75 -0.79
C ALA A 137 9.73 -6.59 -2.05
N ALA A 138 11.02 -6.89 -1.93
CA ALA A 138 11.92 -7.03 -3.07
C ALA A 138 11.80 -8.44 -3.64
N TYR A 139 11.83 -8.57 -4.97
CA TYR A 139 11.67 -9.85 -5.65
C TYR A 139 12.38 -9.87 -7.00
N PHE A 140 12.63 -11.09 -7.48
CA PHE A 140 12.85 -11.40 -8.88
C PHE A 140 11.53 -11.77 -9.55
N CYS A 141 11.40 -11.48 -10.83
CA CYS A 141 10.33 -11.99 -11.68
C CYS A 141 10.76 -11.93 -13.15
N ASP A 142 10.11 -12.72 -13.99
CA ASP A 142 10.15 -12.56 -15.44
C ASP A 142 9.10 -11.55 -15.88
N GLU A 143 9.48 -10.64 -16.78
CA GLU A 143 8.56 -9.69 -17.41
C GLU A 143 8.12 -10.23 -18.78
N VAL A 144 6.86 -10.65 -18.89
CA VAL A 144 6.28 -11.14 -20.14
C VAL A 144 5.45 -10.02 -20.78
N TYR A 145 6.01 -9.37 -21.80
CA TYR A 145 5.37 -8.27 -22.53
C TYR A 145 4.15 -8.76 -23.32
N SER A 146 3.00 -8.66 -22.69
CA SER A 146 1.69 -8.99 -23.23
C SER A 146 0.71 -8.00 -22.62
N ALA A 147 0.27 -7.03 -23.43
CA ALA A 147 -0.67 -6.03 -22.96
C ALA A 147 -2.04 -6.64 -22.63
N GLY A 148 -2.73 -6.08 -21.65
CA GLY A 148 -4.03 -6.57 -21.22
C GLY A 148 -4.71 -5.64 -20.21
N LYS A 149 -5.72 -6.17 -19.51
CA LYS A 149 -6.44 -5.45 -18.46
C LYS A 149 -6.67 -6.31 -17.23
N PHE A 150 -6.59 -5.71 -16.06
CA PHE A 150 -7.05 -6.26 -14.78
C PHE A 150 -8.10 -5.33 -14.20
N GLY A 151 -9.37 -5.74 -14.23
CA GLY A 151 -10.48 -4.80 -14.06
C GLY A 151 -10.45 -3.69 -15.12
N ASP A 152 -10.44 -2.44 -14.66
CA ASP A 152 -10.34 -1.26 -15.53
C ASP A 152 -8.87 -0.85 -15.82
N ASP A 153 -7.90 -1.47 -15.15
CA ASP A 153 -6.49 -1.10 -15.25
C ASP A 153 -5.80 -1.81 -16.41
N ALA A 154 -5.36 -1.04 -17.42
CA ALA A 154 -4.50 -1.54 -18.48
C ALA A 154 -3.07 -1.81 -17.99
N TYR A 155 -2.44 -2.87 -18.50
CA TYR A 155 -1.04 -3.19 -18.26
C TYR A 155 -0.30 -3.49 -19.57
N ASP A 156 1.02 -3.30 -19.53
CA ASP A 156 1.94 -3.49 -20.66
C ASP A 156 2.60 -4.88 -20.64
N PHE A 157 2.78 -5.45 -19.44
CA PHE A 157 3.38 -6.76 -19.24
C PHE A 157 2.83 -7.47 -18.00
N VAL A 158 3.01 -8.79 -17.96
CA VAL A 158 2.66 -9.66 -16.83
C VAL A 158 3.95 -10.12 -16.15
N GLN A 159 4.00 -10.00 -14.82
CA GLN A 159 5.11 -10.51 -14.01
C GLN A 159 4.85 -11.97 -13.65
N LYS A 160 5.85 -12.84 -13.84
CA LYS A 160 5.78 -14.29 -13.58
C LYS A 160 6.99 -14.78 -12.79
N ASN A 161 6.89 -16.00 -12.27
CA ASN A 161 7.98 -16.71 -11.60
C ASN A 161 8.60 -15.89 -10.45
N PHE A 162 7.74 -15.37 -9.57
CA PHE A 162 8.20 -14.54 -8.46
C PHE A 162 9.14 -15.33 -7.52
N MET A 163 10.18 -14.65 -7.05
CA MET A 163 11.01 -15.12 -5.94
C MET A 163 11.35 -13.93 -5.04
N PHE A 164 10.83 -13.93 -3.83
CA PHE A 164 11.03 -12.85 -2.88
C PHE A 164 12.41 -12.92 -2.20
N GLY A 165 13.00 -11.76 -1.91
CA GLY A 165 14.32 -11.65 -1.27
C GLY A 165 14.25 -11.10 0.15
N HIS A 166 13.73 -9.88 0.30
CA HIS A 166 13.60 -9.20 1.59
C HIS A 166 12.38 -8.30 1.61
N VAL A 167 12.02 -7.82 2.79
CA VAL A 167 10.90 -6.90 3.01
C VAL A 167 11.40 -5.63 3.67
N ALA A 168 11.23 -4.50 3.01
CA ALA A 168 11.50 -3.18 3.58
C ALA A 168 10.23 -2.63 4.24
N VAL A 169 10.36 -2.13 5.47
CA VAL A 169 9.25 -1.63 6.28
C VAL A 169 9.61 -0.27 6.88
N GLY A 170 8.61 0.54 7.25
CA GLY A 170 8.89 1.88 7.76
C GLY A 170 9.56 2.78 6.70
N VAL A 171 9.40 2.43 5.42
CA VAL A 171 9.89 3.22 4.29
C VAL A 171 8.94 4.37 4.02
N VAL A 172 9.47 5.48 3.52
CA VAL A 172 8.65 6.65 3.16
C VAL A 172 7.72 6.32 1.99
N GLU A 173 8.17 5.47 1.05
CA GLU A 173 7.41 5.07 -0.14
C GLU A 173 7.55 3.55 -0.35
N GLY A 174 6.54 2.78 0.04
CA GLY A 174 6.48 1.34 -0.23
C GLY A 174 5.85 1.02 -1.57
N ARG A 175 6.22 -0.11 -2.17
CA ARG A 175 5.49 -0.64 -3.34
C ARG A 175 4.13 -1.23 -2.97
N CYS A 176 3.89 -1.41 -1.68
CA CYS A 176 2.61 -1.76 -1.11
C CYS A 176 2.19 -0.70 -0.07
N PRO A 177 1.53 0.40 -0.52
CA PRO A 177 1.20 1.51 0.35
C PRO A 177 -0.07 1.23 1.17
N SER A 178 -0.04 1.68 2.42
CA SER A 178 -1.23 1.71 3.28
C SER A 178 -2.28 2.64 2.67
N PRO A 179 -3.55 2.21 2.54
CA PRO A 179 -4.26 1.18 3.31
C PRO A 179 -4.65 -0.03 2.44
N PHE A 180 -3.98 -0.21 1.31
CA PHE A 180 -4.30 -1.27 0.36
C PHE A 180 -3.43 -2.50 0.57
N CYS A 181 -2.34 -2.31 1.30
CA CYS A 181 -1.42 -3.29 1.82
C CYS A 181 -0.46 -2.58 2.78
N GLY A 182 0.34 -3.34 3.53
CA GLY A 182 1.24 -2.77 4.53
C GLY A 182 1.16 -3.46 5.89
N MET A 183 1.85 -2.90 6.87
CA MET A 183 1.83 -3.30 8.28
C MET A 183 0.51 -2.93 8.96
N SER A 184 0.14 -3.76 9.93
CA SER A 184 -1.11 -3.63 10.70
C SER A 184 -2.34 -3.67 9.79
N MET A 185 -2.31 -4.59 8.82
CA MET A 185 -3.39 -4.86 7.88
C MET A 185 -3.79 -6.33 8.00
N ASP A 186 -4.93 -6.60 8.61
CA ASP A 186 -5.44 -7.97 8.81
C ASP A 186 -6.97 -8.05 8.84
N SER A 187 -7.66 -6.92 8.68
CA SER A 187 -9.10 -6.90 8.45
C SER A 187 -9.43 -6.06 7.22
N PHE A 188 -10.31 -6.59 6.40
CA PHE A 188 -10.88 -5.91 5.25
C PHE A 188 -12.14 -5.19 5.71
N GLY A 189 -12.13 -3.86 5.66
CA GLY A 189 -13.35 -3.06 5.76
C GLY A 189 -13.93 -2.86 4.37
N SER A 190 -15.26 -2.87 4.26
CA SER A 190 -15.92 -2.34 3.07
C SER A 190 -15.95 -0.82 3.18
N PHE A 191 -15.49 -0.12 2.16
CA PHE A 191 -15.53 1.33 2.08
C PHE A 191 -16.31 1.77 0.85
N LEU A 192 -17.01 2.90 0.97
CA LEU A 192 -17.43 3.68 -0.18
C LEU A 192 -16.27 4.58 -0.56
N ARG A 193 -15.83 4.49 -1.81
CA ARG A 193 -14.75 5.34 -2.32
C ARG A 193 -15.32 6.32 -3.32
N VAL A 194 -15.13 7.61 -3.05
CA VAL A 194 -15.50 8.72 -3.91
C VAL A 194 -14.23 9.27 -4.55
N CYS A 195 -14.01 8.94 -5.82
CA CYS A 195 -12.92 9.54 -6.60
C CYS A 195 -13.27 11.00 -6.87
N VAL A 196 -12.34 11.93 -6.61
CA VAL A 196 -12.56 13.37 -6.82
C VAL A 196 -11.59 14.00 -7.81
N ARG A 197 -10.55 13.26 -8.18
CA ARG A 197 -9.56 13.67 -9.18
C ARG A 197 -9.14 12.48 -10.03
N ASP A 198 -8.82 12.74 -11.29
CA ASP A 198 -8.34 11.70 -12.21
C ASP A 198 -7.03 11.07 -11.69
N PRO A 199 -6.98 9.74 -11.47
CA PRO A 199 -5.75 9.05 -11.08
C PRO A 199 -4.56 9.27 -12.02
N ALA A 200 -4.80 9.57 -13.30
CA ALA A 200 -3.75 9.86 -14.27
C ALA A 200 -2.95 11.12 -13.92
N LEU A 201 -3.55 12.06 -13.18
CA LEU A 201 -2.89 13.29 -12.74
C LEU A 201 -1.86 13.07 -11.64
N PHE A 202 -1.91 11.93 -10.94
CA PHE A 202 -1.02 11.66 -9.81
C PHE A 202 0.25 10.93 -10.25
N VAL A 203 1.33 11.17 -9.52
CA VAL A 203 2.52 10.32 -9.60
C VAL A 203 2.11 8.93 -9.09
N SER A 204 2.10 7.97 -10.00
CA SER A 204 1.37 6.70 -9.90
C SER A 204 1.88 5.70 -8.85
N CYS A 205 2.81 6.12 -8.00
CA CYS A 205 3.39 5.36 -6.89
C CYS A 205 3.40 6.15 -5.56
N ARG A 206 2.77 7.32 -5.49
CA ARG A 206 2.86 8.23 -4.33
C ARG A 206 1.51 8.60 -3.76
N LEU A 207 0.70 7.59 -3.51
CA LEU A 207 -0.57 7.76 -2.82
C LEU A 207 -0.43 7.22 -1.41
N SER A 208 -0.85 8.03 -0.44
CA SER A 208 -0.84 7.70 0.98
C SER A 208 -2.23 7.92 1.53
N THR A 209 -2.63 7.14 2.52
CA THR A 209 -3.89 7.40 3.23
C THR A 209 -3.68 8.25 4.46
N VAL A 210 -4.53 9.25 4.60
CA VAL A 210 -4.65 10.08 5.78
C VAL A 210 -6.04 9.89 6.40
N ALA A 211 -6.09 9.75 7.72
CA ALA A 211 -7.35 9.82 8.45
C ALA A 211 -7.80 11.27 8.53
N LEU A 212 -8.96 11.58 7.97
CA LEU A 212 -9.59 12.89 8.11
C LEU A 212 -10.44 12.94 9.38
N ASP A 213 -11.21 11.89 9.61
CA ASP A 213 -11.96 11.64 10.85
C ASP A 213 -12.05 10.13 11.08
N ALA A 214 -11.06 9.56 11.76
CA ALA A 214 -11.03 8.12 12.05
C ALA A 214 -12.21 7.66 12.92
N LYS A 215 -12.78 8.53 13.75
CA LYS A 215 -13.92 8.19 14.60
C LYS A 215 -15.19 8.00 13.77
N ALA A 216 -15.40 8.87 12.79
CA ALA A 216 -16.47 8.75 11.81
C ALA A 216 -16.16 7.74 10.69
N GLY A 217 -14.92 7.25 10.58
CA GLY A 217 -14.50 6.34 9.51
C GLY A 217 -14.28 7.04 8.17
N VAL A 218 -13.84 8.30 8.18
CA VAL A 218 -13.53 9.10 6.99
C VAL A 218 -12.03 9.20 6.77
N TYR A 219 -11.59 8.79 5.59
CA TYR A 219 -10.20 8.78 5.17
C TYR A 219 -10.08 9.44 3.80
N ALA A 220 -8.87 9.89 3.48
CA ALA A 220 -8.54 10.33 2.15
C ALA A 220 -7.30 9.62 1.65
N LEU A 221 -7.32 9.24 0.38
CA LEU A 221 -6.12 8.87 -0.34
C LEU A 221 -5.56 10.12 -1.00
N VAL A 222 -4.38 10.56 -0.57
CA VAL A 222 -3.72 11.79 -1.01
C VAL A 222 -2.44 11.48 -1.78
N GLY A 223 -2.04 12.37 -2.68
CA GLY A 223 -0.72 12.29 -3.31
C GLY A 223 -0.35 13.54 -4.08
N LYS A 224 0.84 13.52 -4.68
CA LYS A 224 1.34 14.64 -5.49
C LYS A 224 0.91 14.52 -6.95
N LEU A 225 0.59 15.66 -7.56
CA LEU A 225 0.31 15.76 -8.99
C LEU A 225 1.61 15.59 -9.81
N ARG A 226 1.48 15.04 -11.02
CA ARG A 226 2.61 14.93 -11.96
C ARG A 226 3.06 16.34 -12.35
N GLY A 227 4.38 16.55 -12.35
CA GLY A 227 4.99 17.85 -12.67
C GLY A 227 5.22 18.76 -11.47
N GLU A 228 4.60 18.48 -10.32
CA GLU A 228 4.80 19.25 -9.09
C GLU A 228 5.65 18.47 -8.07
N GLN A 229 6.98 18.58 -8.19
CA GLN A 229 7.89 17.89 -7.26
C GLN A 229 7.80 18.45 -5.82
N SER A 230 7.48 19.74 -5.67
CA SER A 230 7.38 20.45 -4.39
C SER A 230 5.95 20.79 -3.96
N GLY A 231 4.93 20.35 -4.70
CA GLY A 231 3.54 20.62 -4.34
C GLY A 231 3.09 19.86 -3.09
N ASP A 232 2.11 20.42 -2.38
CA ASP A 232 1.42 19.74 -1.29
C ASP A 232 0.67 18.51 -1.82
N ALA A 233 0.50 17.50 -0.97
CA ALA A 233 -0.32 16.34 -1.32
C ALA A 233 -1.79 16.77 -1.43
N VAL A 234 -2.44 16.39 -2.53
CA VAL A 234 -3.85 16.67 -2.78
C VAL A 234 -4.67 15.39 -2.72
N VAL A 235 -5.95 15.49 -2.33
CA VAL A 235 -6.85 14.33 -2.26
C VAL A 235 -7.16 13.78 -3.65
N ARG A 236 -6.90 12.49 -3.87
CA ARG A 236 -7.40 11.74 -5.04
C ARG A 236 -8.78 11.17 -4.77
N ASP A 237 -8.94 10.50 -3.63
CA ASP A 237 -10.17 9.81 -3.23
C ASP A 237 -10.51 10.13 -1.78
N TYR A 238 -11.81 10.17 -1.49
CA TYR A 238 -12.33 10.01 -0.13
C TYR A 238 -12.80 8.57 0.06
N MET A 239 -12.61 8.03 1.26
CA MET A 239 -13.02 6.68 1.63
C MET A 239 -13.83 6.72 2.92
N PHE A 240 -15.00 6.08 2.91
CA PHE A 240 -15.97 6.09 4.00
C PHE A 240 -16.25 4.65 4.44
N GLU A 241 -15.99 4.36 5.71
CA GLU A 241 -16.11 3.00 6.25
C GLU A 241 -17.59 2.58 6.36
N VAL A 242 -18.03 1.60 5.57
CA VAL A 242 -19.43 1.13 5.54
C VAL A 242 -19.88 0.63 6.91
N ALA A 243 -18.97 0.05 7.71
CA ALA A 243 -19.26 -0.40 9.07
C ALA A 243 -19.65 0.74 10.04
N LYS A 244 -19.35 2.00 9.68
CA LYS A 244 -19.78 3.20 10.43
C LYS A 244 -21.15 3.72 10.00
N GLY A 245 -21.82 3.04 9.08
CA GLY A 245 -23.17 3.35 8.62
C GLY A 245 -23.26 4.27 7.40
N TRP A 246 -22.13 4.63 6.79
CA TRP A 246 -22.11 5.52 5.61
C TRP A 246 -22.89 4.93 4.44
N THR A 247 -23.77 5.75 3.85
CA THR A 247 -24.41 5.45 2.56
C THR A 247 -23.73 6.16 1.40
N LEU A 248 -24.08 5.73 0.17
CA LEU A 248 -23.60 6.33 -1.07
C LEU A 248 -23.96 7.82 -1.12
N GLU A 249 -25.20 8.15 -0.80
CA GLU A 249 -25.74 9.51 -0.84
C GLU A 249 -25.06 10.42 0.20
N GLU A 250 -24.80 9.90 1.41
CA GLU A 250 -24.09 10.62 2.47
C GLU A 250 -22.64 10.91 2.08
N ALA A 251 -21.93 9.91 1.55
CA ALA A 251 -20.55 10.06 1.08
C ALA A 251 -20.46 11.09 -0.07
N GLU A 252 -21.37 11.04 -1.04
CA GLU A 252 -21.42 12.01 -2.13
C GLU A 252 -21.74 13.42 -1.66
N ALA A 253 -22.67 13.57 -0.70
CA ALA A 253 -23.02 14.86 -0.14
C ALA A 253 -21.84 15.46 0.64
N TRP A 254 -21.14 14.64 1.43
CA TRP A 254 -19.98 15.07 2.23
C TRP A 254 -18.85 15.62 1.35
N VAL A 255 -18.59 15.03 0.20
CA VAL A 255 -17.52 15.49 -0.71
C VAL A 255 -17.86 16.81 -1.44
N LYS A 256 -19.15 17.19 -1.47
CA LYS A 256 -19.63 18.41 -2.11
C LYS A 256 -19.61 19.64 -1.19
N THR A 257 -19.49 19.46 0.12
CA THR A 257 -19.39 20.56 1.10
C THR A 257 -18.00 21.18 1.12
#